data_AF-L7EXU4-F1
#
_entry.id   AF-L7EXU4-F1
#
_cell.length_a   1.000
_cell.length_b   1.000
_cell.length_c   1.000
_cell.angle_alpha   90.00
_cell.angle_beta   90.00
_cell.angle_gamma   90.00
#
_symmetry.space_group_name_H-M   'P 1'
#
loop_
_entity.id
_entity.type
_entity.pdbx_description
1 polymer ?
#
loop_
_entity_poly.entity_id
_entity_poly.type
_entity_poly.pdbx_seq_one_letter_code
_entity_poly.pdbx_strand_id
1 'polypeptide(L)'
;MQRSDVTRDDGTWVGLSLDVQGRHQPGLCVFTAGAQLLVSQMSQPVLLAVVDAQHEDVDFWRTNGYRSFVPPLRADAGRALAGSPERWAHRFAQYLIDSPGSPLHEGRWLLSCESPLRHWRHADTSHAEYWNSMLVDGHPHGYIDWFLHAHSWEVLPLRPMPDADDSRVKAYRKPVKGHSHPSCCGGSVAWTAI
;
A
#
# COMPACT_ATOMS: atom_id res chain seq x y z
N MET A 1 -3.04 -18.34 13.06
CA MET A 1 -2.43 -16.99 13.19
C MET A 1 -2.87 -16.40 14.51
N GLN A 2 -1.94 -15.99 15.36
CA GLN A 2 -2.25 -15.26 16.59
C GLN A 2 -2.16 -13.75 16.33
N ARG A 3 -3.00 -12.97 17.01
CA ARG A 3 -3.05 -11.51 16.90
C ARG A 3 -2.86 -10.92 18.29
N SER A 4 -1.99 -9.93 18.43
CA SER A 4 -1.79 -9.20 19.68
C SER A 4 -1.65 -7.71 19.40
N ASP A 5 -2.38 -6.90 20.16
CA ASP A 5 -2.25 -5.45 20.10
C ASP A 5 -0.89 -5.04 20.69
N VAL A 6 -0.25 -4.10 20.02
CA VAL A 6 1.02 -3.51 20.44
C VAL A 6 0.72 -2.11 20.93
N THR A 7 1.00 -1.88 22.21
CA THR A 7 0.85 -0.58 22.86
C THR A 7 2.23 -0.07 23.29
N ARG A 8 2.44 1.25 23.24
CA ARG A 8 3.60 1.90 23.84
C ARG A 8 3.42 1.92 25.37
N ASP A 9 4.47 2.24 26.11
CA ASP A 9 4.48 2.29 27.59
C ASP A 9 3.43 3.24 28.18
N ASP A 10 3.00 4.25 27.41
CA ASP A 10 1.94 5.19 27.78
C ASP A 10 0.51 4.66 27.54
N GLY A 11 0.37 3.41 27.07
CA GLY A 11 -0.90 2.77 26.74
C GLY A 11 -1.45 3.14 25.36
N THR A 12 -0.74 3.96 24.58
CA THR A 12 -1.15 4.30 23.22
C THR A 12 -1.00 3.10 22.30
N TRP A 13 -2.06 2.75 21.58
CA TRP A 13 -2.01 1.71 20.55
C TRP A 13 -1.12 2.16 19.38
N VAL A 14 -0.11 1.37 19.03
CA VAL A 14 0.86 1.67 17.96
C VAL A 14 0.77 0.69 16.80
N GLY A 15 0.18 -0.49 17.00
CA GLY A 15 0.03 -1.46 15.93
C GLY A 15 -0.56 -2.79 16.35
N LEU A 16 -0.68 -3.70 15.38
CA LEU A 16 -1.15 -5.06 15.56
C LEU A 16 -0.05 -6.04 15.13
N SER A 17 0.39 -6.90 16.06
CA SER A 17 1.32 -7.99 15.73
C SER A 17 0.55 -9.22 15.28
N LEU A 18 1.01 -9.84 14.20
CA LEU A 18 0.48 -11.09 13.66
C LEU A 18 1.56 -12.16 13.73
N ASP A 19 1.29 -13.25 14.44
CA ASP A 19 2.13 -14.44 14.43
C ASP A 19 1.53 -15.46 13.47
N VAL A 20 2.18 -15.62 12.31
CA VAL A 20 1.73 -16.46 11.21
C VAL A 20 2.51 -17.75 11.24
N GLN A 21 1.79 -18.87 11.25
CA GLN A 21 2.34 -20.22 11.28
C GLN A 21 1.74 -21.03 10.13
N GLY A 22 2.54 -21.92 9.52
CA GLY A 22 2.09 -22.87 8.49
C GLY A 22 1.89 -22.28 7.08
N ARG A 23 2.45 -21.09 6.80
CA ARG A 23 2.41 -20.48 5.46
C ARG A 23 3.82 -20.19 4.96
N HIS A 24 4.49 -21.23 4.46
CA HIS A 24 5.92 -21.18 4.14
C HIS A 24 6.30 -20.27 2.97
N GLN A 25 5.37 -19.99 2.04
CA GLN A 25 5.63 -19.11 0.91
C GLN A 25 4.59 -17.99 0.83
N PRO A 26 5.02 -16.73 0.60
CA PRO A 26 4.10 -15.64 0.37
C PRO A 26 3.40 -15.80 -0.98
N GLY A 27 2.16 -15.31 -1.06
CA GLY A 27 1.41 -15.24 -2.31
C GLY A 27 1.84 -14.08 -3.20
N LEU A 28 2.71 -13.19 -2.73
CA LEU A 28 3.33 -12.12 -3.50
C LEU A 28 4.83 -12.16 -3.22
N CYS A 29 5.64 -12.51 -4.21
CA CYS A 29 7.07 -12.73 -4.10
C CYS A 29 7.84 -11.74 -4.97
N VAL A 30 9.04 -11.36 -4.52
CA VAL A 30 10.04 -10.67 -5.32
C VAL A 30 11.18 -11.64 -5.59
N PHE A 31 11.53 -11.79 -6.86
CA PHE A 31 12.64 -12.60 -7.34
C PHE A 31 13.65 -11.69 -8.04
N THR A 32 14.93 -12.01 -7.87
CA THR A 32 16.02 -11.28 -8.51
C THR A 32 16.96 -12.24 -9.22
N ALA A 33 17.47 -11.82 -10.37
CA ALA A 33 18.44 -12.56 -11.17
C ALA A 33 19.42 -11.56 -11.82
N GLY A 34 20.49 -11.23 -11.08
CA GLY A 34 21.39 -10.13 -11.46
C GLY A 34 20.64 -8.80 -11.46
N ALA A 35 20.68 -8.09 -12.58
CA ALA A 35 19.96 -6.84 -12.80
C ALA A 35 18.43 -7.00 -12.99
N GLN A 36 17.94 -8.23 -13.18
CA GLN A 36 16.52 -8.46 -13.43
C GLN A 36 15.76 -8.67 -12.13
N LEU A 37 14.60 -8.02 -12.02
CA LEU A 37 13.66 -8.18 -10.92
C LEU A 37 12.30 -8.65 -11.47
N LEU A 38 11.70 -9.61 -10.78
CA LEU A 38 10.38 -10.13 -11.07
C LEU A 38 9.55 -10.08 -9.79
N VAL A 39 8.39 -9.43 -9.85
CA VAL A 39 7.35 -9.59 -8.82
C VAL A 39 6.32 -10.56 -9.37
N SER A 40 6.01 -11.60 -8.61
CA SER A 40 4.94 -12.53 -8.95
C SER A 40 3.88 -12.58 -7.87
N GLN A 41 2.62 -12.63 -8.27
CA GLN A 41 1.53 -13.01 -7.39
C GLN A 41 1.20 -14.49 -7.63
N MET A 42 1.47 -15.32 -6.62
CA MET A 42 1.47 -16.78 -6.73
C MET A 42 2.39 -17.18 -7.89
N SER A 43 1.88 -17.88 -8.90
CA SER A 43 2.62 -18.25 -10.11
C SER A 43 2.51 -17.25 -11.26
N GLN A 44 1.84 -16.11 -11.07
CA GLN A 44 1.60 -15.12 -12.13
C GLN A 44 2.55 -13.93 -12.02
N PRO A 45 3.35 -13.62 -13.07
CA PRO A 45 4.19 -12.42 -13.07
C PRO A 45 3.30 -11.16 -13.09
N VAL A 46 3.59 -10.20 -12.21
CA VAL A 46 2.88 -8.92 -12.10
C VAL A 46 3.75 -7.71 -12.40
N LEU A 47 5.06 -7.81 -12.21
CA LEU A 47 6.05 -6.80 -12.57
C LEU A 47 7.30 -7.49 -13.08
N LEU A 48 7.81 -7.04 -14.22
CA LEU A 48 9.17 -7.31 -14.68
C LEU A 48 9.93 -5.99 -14.61
N ALA A 49 11.16 -6.02 -14.13
CA ALA A 49 11.99 -4.83 -14.11
C ALA A 49 13.45 -5.19 -14.39
N VAL A 50 14.20 -4.25 -14.95
CA VAL A 50 15.64 -4.35 -15.18
C VAL A 50 16.28 -3.11 -14.57
N VAL A 51 17.16 -3.34 -13.62
CA VAL A 51 17.99 -2.30 -13.00
C VAL A 51 19.16 -2.01 -13.95
N ASP A 52 19.43 -0.74 -14.21
CA ASP A 52 20.61 -0.35 -14.99
C ASP A 52 21.91 -0.84 -14.31
N ALA A 53 22.96 -1.08 -15.10
CA ALA A 53 24.21 -1.65 -14.59
C ALA A 53 24.93 -0.71 -13.60
N GLN A 54 24.71 0.59 -13.71
CA GLN A 54 25.22 1.61 -12.79
C GLN A 54 24.26 1.85 -11.62
N HIS A 55 23.13 1.13 -11.57
CA HIS A 55 22.08 1.23 -10.56
C HIS A 55 21.50 2.65 -10.47
N GLU A 56 21.48 3.35 -11.60
CA GLU A 56 20.99 4.73 -11.72
C GLU A 56 19.49 4.76 -12.00
N ASP A 57 18.97 3.67 -12.58
CA ASP A 57 17.58 3.58 -12.94
C ASP A 57 17.01 2.16 -13.02
N VAL A 58 15.70 2.09 -13.22
CA VAL A 58 14.95 0.85 -13.40
C VAL A 58 13.90 1.00 -14.52
N ASP A 59 14.09 0.25 -15.59
CA ASP A 59 13.04 0.00 -16.57
C ASP A 59 12.06 -1.04 -16.03
N PHE A 60 10.75 -0.78 -16.13
CA PHE A 60 9.75 -1.74 -15.69
C PHE A 60 8.63 -1.98 -16.70
N TRP A 61 8.03 -3.16 -16.57
CA TRP A 61 6.84 -3.57 -17.28
C TRP A 61 5.86 -4.26 -16.33
N ARG A 62 4.67 -3.67 -16.17
CA ARG A 62 3.57 -4.14 -15.34
C ARG A 62 2.63 -5.00 -16.16
N THR A 63 2.23 -6.12 -15.57
CA THR A 63 1.18 -6.96 -16.15
C THR A 63 -0.18 -6.56 -15.58
N ASN A 64 -1.25 -6.79 -16.34
CA ASN A 64 -2.63 -6.66 -15.83
C ASN A 64 -3.06 -7.86 -14.95
N GLY A 65 -2.11 -8.71 -14.56
CA GLY A 65 -2.32 -9.93 -13.79
C GLY A 65 -2.55 -9.67 -12.30
N TYR A 66 -2.08 -8.54 -11.76
CA TYR A 66 -2.20 -8.26 -10.33
C TYR A 66 -3.67 -8.25 -9.87
N ARG A 67 -3.94 -8.92 -8.75
CA ARG A 67 -5.23 -8.92 -8.05
C ARG A 67 -5.01 -8.42 -6.63
N SER A 68 -5.65 -7.31 -6.29
CA SER A 68 -5.59 -6.75 -4.95
C SER A 68 -6.16 -7.74 -3.93
N PHE A 69 -5.38 -8.07 -2.90
CA PHE A 69 -5.87 -8.84 -1.75
C PHE A 69 -6.81 -8.02 -0.85
N VAL A 70 -6.75 -6.69 -0.95
CA VAL A 70 -7.73 -5.79 -0.32
C VAL A 70 -8.91 -5.62 -1.27
N PRO A 71 -10.13 -6.07 -0.89
CA PRO A 71 -11.30 -5.85 -1.72
C PRO A 71 -11.66 -4.36 -1.78
N PRO A 72 -12.34 -3.89 -2.85
CA PRO A 72 -12.82 -2.52 -2.93
C PRO A 72 -13.65 -2.15 -1.69
N LEU A 73 -13.21 -1.13 -0.96
CA LEU A 73 -13.93 -0.63 0.20
C LEU A 73 -15.29 -0.08 -0.22
N ARG A 74 -16.35 -0.66 0.35
CA ARG A 74 -17.71 -0.14 0.23
C ARG A 74 -17.90 1.02 1.22
N ALA A 75 -18.83 1.93 0.90
CA ALA A 75 -19.02 3.17 1.66
C ALA A 75 -19.50 2.95 3.10
N ASP A 76 -20.23 1.87 3.36
CA ASP A 76 -20.65 1.41 4.68
C ASP A 76 -19.46 0.90 5.51
N ALA A 77 -18.62 0.03 4.92
CA ALA A 77 -17.40 -0.47 5.55
C ALA A 77 -16.41 0.68 5.84
N GLY A 78 -16.27 1.63 4.91
CA GLY A 78 -15.45 2.82 5.12
C GLY A 78 -15.92 3.67 6.32
N ARG A 79 -17.23 3.87 6.47
CA ARG A 79 -17.81 4.60 7.62
C ARG A 79 -17.64 3.82 8.93
N ALA A 80 -17.82 2.51 8.92
CA ALA A 80 -17.67 1.67 10.11
C ALA A 80 -16.22 1.63 10.63
N LEU A 81 -15.23 1.85 9.76
CA LEU A 81 -13.81 1.83 10.09
C LEU A 81 -13.21 3.23 10.26
N ALA A 82 -13.99 4.28 9.98
CA ALA A 82 -13.53 5.66 10.08
C ALA A 82 -13.10 6.00 11.51
N GLY A 83 -11.95 6.66 11.64
CA GLY A 83 -11.45 7.20 12.91
C GLY A 83 -10.81 6.19 13.86
N SER A 84 -10.65 4.92 13.48
CA SER A 84 -10.02 3.90 14.34
C SER A 84 -8.97 3.08 13.57
N PRO A 85 -7.68 3.43 13.70
CA PRO A 85 -6.57 2.69 13.11
C PRO A 85 -6.53 1.23 13.55
N GLU A 86 -6.87 0.96 14.82
CA GLU A 86 -6.98 -0.38 15.40
C GLU A 86 -8.02 -1.23 14.67
N ARG A 87 -9.28 -0.74 14.57
CA ARG A 87 -10.34 -1.46 13.84
C ARG A 87 -9.94 -1.71 12.40
N TRP A 88 -9.28 -0.74 11.76
CA TRP A 88 -8.76 -0.92 10.42
C TRP A 88 -7.69 -2.01 10.35
N ALA A 89 -6.72 -2.03 11.27
CA ALA A 89 -5.64 -3.02 11.31
C ALA A 89 -6.19 -4.45 11.47
N HIS A 90 -7.18 -4.65 12.34
CA HIS A 90 -7.86 -5.95 12.51
C HIS A 90 -8.59 -6.38 11.23
N ARG A 91 -9.23 -5.46 10.51
CA ARG A 91 -9.86 -5.76 9.21
C ARG A 91 -8.83 -6.02 8.11
N PHE A 92 -7.73 -5.29 8.10
CA PHE A 92 -6.66 -5.48 7.13
C PHE A 92 -5.96 -6.83 7.33
N ALA A 93 -5.71 -7.22 8.59
CA ALA A 93 -5.22 -8.56 8.94
C ALA A 93 -6.16 -9.66 8.43
N GLN A 94 -7.48 -9.44 8.48
CA GLN A 94 -8.45 -10.37 7.90
C GLN A 94 -8.28 -10.51 6.38
N TYR A 95 -8.12 -9.40 5.64
CA TYR A 95 -7.86 -9.45 4.19
C TYR A 95 -6.55 -10.16 3.84
N LEU A 96 -5.51 -10.02 4.66
CA LEU A 96 -4.24 -10.73 4.47
C LEU A 96 -4.39 -12.25 4.62
N ILE A 97 -5.25 -12.70 5.53
CA ILE A 97 -5.52 -14.12 5.75
C ILE A 97 -6.39 -14.69 4.61
N ASP A 98 -7.46 -13.99 4.26
CA ASP A 98 -8.48 -14.52 3.35
C ASP A 98 -8.02 -14.58 1.89
N SER A 99 -6.94 -13.87 1.54
CA SER A 99 -6.42 -13.83 0.18
C SER A 99 -5.19 -14.74 -0.01
N PRO A 100 -5.24 -15.73 -0.92
CA PRO A 100 -4.07 -16.56 -1.22
C PRO A 100 -2.95 -15.78 -1.91
N GLY A 101 -3.27 -14.68 -2.60
CA GLY A 101 -2.30 -13.79 -3.26
C GLY A 101 -1.73 -12.71 -2.34
N SER A 102 -1.93 -12.80 -1.02
CA SER A 102 -1.38 -11.85 -0.07
C SER A 102 0.12 -12.11 0.19
N PRO A 103 0.90 -11.07 0.58
CA PRO A 103 2.32 -11.22 0.91
C PRO A 103 2.56 -11.97 2.24
N LEU A 104 1.48 -12.33 2.96
CA LEU A 104 1.56 -12.94 4.28
C LEU A 104 2.28 -14.30 4.17
N HIS A 105 3.36 -14.46 4.94
CA HIS A 105 4.10 -15.71 5.10
C HIS A 105 4.43 -15.92 6.57
N GLU A 106 4.90 -17.12 6.90
CA GLU A 106 5.28 -17.54 8.25
C GLU A 106 6.28 -16.57 8.89
N GLY A 107 6.04 -16.24 10.15
CA GLY A 107 6.83 -15.27 10.89
C GLY A 107 5.99 -14.25 11.63
N ARG A 108 6.67 -13.27 12.21
CA ARG A 108 6.05 -12.18 12.97
C ARG A 108 5.92 -10.94 12.09
N TRP A 109 4.70 -10.50 11.90
CA TRP A 109 4.36 -9.27 11.17
C TRP A 109 3.93 -8.18 12.14
N LEU A 110 4.22 -6.94 11.79
CA LEU A 110 3.72 -5.76 12.50
C LEU A 110 2.94 -4.87 11.54
N LEU A 111 1.65 -4.68 11.82
CA LEU A 111 0.84 -3.66 11.19
C LEU A 111 0.89 -2.40 12.04
N SER A 112 1.79 -1.46 11.70
CA SER A 112 1.95 -0.19 12.42
C SER A 112 1.14 0.94 11.79
N CYS A 113 0.47 1.77 12.60
CA CYS A 113 -0.15 3.00 12.11
C CYS A 113 0.85 4.14 11.86
N GLU A 114 2.08 4.00 12.37
CA GLU A 114 3.17 4.92 12.09
C GLU A 114 3.76 4.57 10.72
N SER A 115 3.61 5.49 9.77
CA SER A 115 4.20 5.34 8.44
C SER A 115 5.50 6.15 8.37
N PRO A 116 6.65 5.53 8.06
CA PRO A 116 7.91 6.26 7.86
C PRO A 116 7.80 7.27 6.71
N LEU A 117 6.92 6.99 5.74
CA LEU A 117 6.62 7.87 4.60
C LEU A 117 5.98 9.21 5.01
N ARG A 118 5.40 9.31 6.22
CA ARG A 118 4.79 10.57 6.69
C ARG A 118 5.79 11.59 7.20
N HIS A 119 7.05 11.20 7.44
CA HIS A 119 8.03 12.04 8.14
C HIS A 119 8.53 13.21 7.29
N TRP A 120 8.24 13.21 5.98
CA TRP A 120 8.79 14.16 5.02
C TRP A 120 7.73 14.99 4.27
N ARG A 121 6.46 14.94 4.69
CA ARG A 121 5.41 15.78 4.10
C ARG A 121 5.62 17.25 4.50
N HIS A 122 5.76 18.13 3.51
CA HIS A 122 5.75 19.58 3.74
C HIS A 122 4.39 20.03 4.30
N ALA A 123 4.43 20.98 5.25
CA ALA A 123 3.25 21.40 6.01
C ALA A 123 2.14 22.03 5.13
N ASP A 124 2.49 22.54 3.95
CA ASP A 124 1.62 23.21 2.99
C ASP A 124 0.91 22.28 2.00
N THR A 125 1.44 21.07 1.78
CA THR A 125 0.93 20.13 0.76
C THR A 125 -0.20 19.31 1.34
N SER A 126 -1.36 19.16 0.70
CA SER A 126 -2.42 18.28 1.25
C SER A 126 -1.99 16.80 1.27
N HIS A 127 -2.63 15.98 2.12
CA HIS A 127 -2.30 14.55 2.19
C HIS A 127 -2.49 13.86 0.83
N ALA A 128 -3.55 14.20 0.10
CA ALA A 128 -3.85 13.60 -1.21
C ALA A 128 -2.82 14.00 -2.27
N GLU A 129 -2.41 15.26 -2.30
CA GLU A 129 -1.38 15.75 -3.23
C GLU A 129 -0.04 15.08 -2.96
N TYR A 130 0.37 14.95 -1.70
CA TYR A 130 1.60 14.27 -1.31
C TYR A 130 1.62 12.79 -1.72
N TRP A 131 0.51 12.07 -1.54
CA TRP A 131 0.44 10.67 -2.00
C TRP A 131 0.45 10.56 -3.53
N ASN A 132 -0.20 11.48 -4.23
CA ASN A 132 -0.21 11.47 -5.69
C ASN A 132 1.17 11.78 -6.27
N SER A 133 1.95 12.68 -5.64
CA SER A 133 3.30 12.99 -6.10
C SER A 133 4.32 11.86 -5.89
N MET A 134 4.01 10.87 -5.04
CA MET A 134 4.86 9.69 -4.84
C MET A 134 4.53 8.55 -5.82
N LEU A 135 3.48 8.66 -6.64
CA LEU A 135 3.09 7.56 -7.53
C LEU A 135 3.97 7.55 -8.79
N VAL A 136 4.57 6.39 -9.06
CA VAL A 136 5.31 6.18 -10.31
C VAL A 136 4.31 6.04 -11.46
N ASP A 137 4.34 7.02 -12.36
CA ASP A 137 3.55 7.04 -13.58
C ASP A 137 3.96 5.94 -14.57
N GLY A 138 3.14 5.74 -15.60
CA GLY A 138 3.40 4.76 -16.65
C GLY A 138 2.69 3.42 -16.42
N HIS A 139 1.98 2.97 -17.45
CA HIS A 139 1.40 1.63 -17.54
C HIS A 139 1.16 1.28 -19.02
N PRO A 140 1.58 0.09 -19.51
CA PRO A 140 2.22 -0.99 -18.77
C PRO A 140 3.72 -0.81 -18.59
N HIS A 141 4.39 0.03 -19.39
CA HIS A 141 5.82 0.30 -19.27
C HIS A 141 6.07 1.66 -18.59
N GLY A 142 7.24 1.79 -17.99
CA GLY A 142 7.73 3.05 -17.46
C GLY A 142 9.16 2.88 -16.92
N TYR A 143 9.66 3.95 -16.34
CA TYR A 143 11.05 4.10 -15.94
C TYR A 143 11.10 4.80 -14.58
N ILE A 144 12.03 4.38 -13.73
CA ILE A 144 12.33 5.01 -12.44
C ILE A 144 13.77 5.49 -12.50
N ASP A 145 13.95 6.81 -12.48
CA ASP A 145 15.25 7.48 -12.34
C ASP A 145 15.55 7.79 -10.86
N TRP A 146 16.55 7.15 -10.26
CA TRP A 146 16.83 7.36 -8.83
C TRP A 146 17.33 8.78 -8.51
N PHE A 147 17.81 9.54 -9.50
CA PHE A 147 18.32 10.90 -9.32
C PHE A 147 17.26 11.97 -9.54
N LEU A 148 16.36 11.82 -10.52
CA LEU A 148 15.20 12.71 -10.68
C LEU A 148 14.16 12.49 -9.57
N HIS A 149 14.10 11.27 -9.03
CA HIS A 149 13.16 10.88 -7.99
C HIS A 149 13.77 10.90 -6.57
N ALA A 150 14.81 11.73 -6.35
CA ALA A 150 15.58 11.85 -5.09
C ALA A 150 14.78 12.33 -3.85
N HIS A 151 13.45 12.37 -3.89
CA HIS A 151 12.61 12.61 -2.72
C HIS A 151 12.24 11.31 -2.00
N SER A 152 13.26 10.63 -1.49
CA SER A 152 13.24 9.63 -0.41
C SER A 152 12.43 8.33 -0.61
N TRP A 153 11.25 8.33 -1.25
CA TRP A 153 10.39 7.15 -1.39
C TRP A 153 9.39 7.30 -2.55
N GLU A 154 9.30 6.29 -3.40
CA GLU A 154 8.27 6.20 -4.45
C GLU A 154 7.35 5.01 -4.24
N VAL A 155 6.12 5.14 -4.73
CA VAL A 155 5.08 4.12 -4.67
C VAL A 155 4.79 3.66 -6.08
N LEU A 156 5.18 2.43 -6.40
CA LEU A 156 4.91 1.78 -7.68
C LEU A 156 3.57 1.01 -7.62
N PRO A 157 2.46 1.52 -8.19
CA PRO A 157 1.20 0.79 -8.13
C PRO A 157 1.21 -0.40 -9.11
N LEU A 158 1.04 -1.61 -8.58
CA LEU A 158 0.93 -2.85 -9.37
C LEU A 158 -0.39 -2.97 -10.17
N ARG A 159 -1.32 -2.04 -9.95
CA ARG A 159 -2.57 -1.93 -10.70
C ARG A 159 -2.57 -0.60 -11.47
N PRO A 160 -3.26 -0.54 -12.62
CA PRO A 160 -3.62 0.74 -13.22
C PRO A 160 -4.34 1.61 -12.18
N MET A 161 -3.82 2.82 -11.98
CA MET A 161 -4.53 3.82 -11.21
C MET A 161 -5.68 4.34 -12.07
N PRO A 162 -6.91 4.38 -11.54
CA PRO A 162 -8.03 4.97 -12.27
C PRO A 162 -7.73 6.45 -12.52
N ASP A 163 -8.10 6.93 -13.71
CA ASP A 163 -7.98 8.34 -14.06
C ASP A 163 -8.73 9.20 -13.02
N ALA A 164 -8.24 10.42 -12.76
CA ALA A 164 -8.86 11.38 -11.88
C ALA A 164 -10.34 11.64 -12.25
N ASP A 165 -10.69 11.47 -13.53
CA ASP A 165 -12.03 11.63 -14.08
C ASP A 165 -12.91 10.38 -14.06
N ASP A 166 -12.36 9.23 -13.69
CA ASP A 166 -13.11 7.97 -13.63
C ASP A 166 -14.30 8.10 -12.66
N SER A 167 -15.47 7.70 -13.14
CA SER A 167 -16.72 7.60 -12.40
C SER A 167 -16.57 6.96 -11.01
N ARG A 168 -15.66 5.99 -10.88
CA ARG A 168 -15.36 5.30 -9.62
C ARG A 168 -14.63 6.21 -8.62
N VAL A 169 -13.73 7.08 -9.08
CA VAL A 169 -13.04 8.09 -8.26
C VAL A 169 -14.03 9.19 -7.84
N LYS A 170 -14.96 9.56 -8.73
CA LYS A 170 -16.05 10.50 -8.43
C LYS A 170 -17.03 9.95 -7.38
N ALA A 171 -17.28 8.65 -7.36
CA ALA A 171 -18.12 7.99 -6.36
C ALA A 171 -17.50 8.02 -4.94
N TYR A 172 -16.17 7.89 -4.82
CA TYR A 172 -15.48 8.04 -3.53
C TYR A 172 -15.39 9.52 -3.06
N ARG A 173 -15.43 10.49 -3.98
CA ARG A 173 -15.40 11.94 -3.68
C ARG A 173 -16.75 12.56 -3.27
N LYS A 174 -17.88 11.89 -3.53
CA LYS A 174 -19.20 12.28 -3.01
C LYS A 174 -19.49 11.47 -1.74
N PRO A 175 -19.29 12.04 -0.53
CA PRO A 175 -20.25 13.04 -0.04
C PRO A 175 -19.63 14.12 0.86
N VAL A 176 -19.44 15.34 0.33
CA VAL A 176 -19.45 16.58 1.14
C VAL A 176 -20.22 17.66 0.37
N LYS A 177 -21.54 17.62 0.48
CA LYS A 177 -22.38 18.81 0.30
C LYS A 177 -23.45 18.76 1.39
N GLY A 178 -23.30 19.62 2.38
CA GLY A 178 -24.27 19.81 3.45
C GLY A 178 -23.62 19.94 4.82
N HIS A 179 -23.30 21.18 5.18
CA HIS A 179 -22.99 21.68 6.52
C HIS A 179 -21.53 21.57 6.99
N SER A 180 -20.99 22.73 7.33
CA SER A 180 -19.65 23.02 7.83
C SER A 180 -19.31 22.24 9.11
N HIS A 181 -18.27 21.42 9.08
CA HIS A 181 -17.44 21.07 10.24
C HIS A 181 -16.05 20.58 9.79
N PRO A 182 -14.98 20.80 10.58
CA PRO A 182 -13.60 20.69 10.14
C PRO A 182 -13.19 19.24 9.83
N SER A 183 -12.32 19.15 8.83
CA SER A 183 -11.92 17.95 8.09
C SER A 183 -11.18 16.91 8.93
N CYS A 184 -11.80 15.76 9.13
CA CYS A 184 -11.16 14.51 9.56
C CYS A 184 -11.55 13.36 8.62
N CYS A 185 -11.30 13.49 7.32
CA CYS A 185 -11.56 12.42 6.34
C CYS A 185 -10.47 12.46 5.26
N GLY A 186 -9.33 11.80 5.53
CA GLY A 186 -8.19 11.76 4.61
C GLY A 186 -7.10 10.82 5.09
N GLY A 187 -7.46 9.66 5.62
CA GLY A 187 -6.50 8.65 6.08
C GLY A 187 -6.31 7.55 5.04
N SER A 188 -5.62 7.82 3.93
CA SER A 188 -4.97 6.73 3.20
C SER A 188 -3.72 6.36 3.99
N VAL A 189 -3.75 5.20 4.62
CA VAL A 189 -2.59 4.63 5.33
C VAL A 189 -1.91 3.68 4.35
N ALA A 190 -0.76 4.07 3.82
CA ALA A 190 0.15 3.13 3.19
C ALA A 190 0.82 2.31 4.29
N TRP A 191 0.71 1.00 4.17
CA TRP A 191 1.31 0.05 5.10
C TRP A 191 2.62 -0.43 4.49
N THR A 192 3.72 -0.17 5.19
CA THR A 192 5.02 -0.80 4.93
C THR A 192 5.08 -2.06 5.80
N ALA A 193 5.25 -3.23 5.19
CA ALA A 193 5.71 -4.40 5.92
C ALA A 193 7.22 -4.22 6.12
N ILE A 194 7.65 -4.15 7.38
CA ILE A 194 9.07 -4.27 7.76
C ILE A 194 9.36 -5.75 7.97
#